data_AF-A0AAV0VIZ5-F1
#
_entry.id   AF-A0AAV0VIZ5-F1
#
_cell.length_a   1.000
_cell.length_b   1.000
_cell.length_c   1.000
_cell.angle_alpha   90.00
_cell.angle_beta   90.00
_cell.angle_gamma   90.00
#
_symmetry.space_group_name_H-M   'P 1'
#
loop_
_entity.id
_entity.type
_entity.pdbx_description
1 polymer ?
#
loop_
_entity_poly.entity_id
_entity_poly.type
_entity_poly.pdbx_seq_one_letter_code
_entity_poly.pdbx_strand_id
1 'polypeptide(L)'
;MVKIQQSETAIINNINKLQNTANRADKRINEMEVRQIMNEQSEELNVLLTQHSFQTHNLVAIINTAQLGHMHSSIIYATNFLAELQQVRIQLDSRENFAEQVTIQNIHKLMRMSSLQVIRVADTLVFIISIPIVQNREYRVYKGIPLPIKQKDSVYALIQPTNKYLAISEDNVYSIYIDDIQLNKCIHMQEYYICSNTQTHYIQETDNCEAKLFSSQDKETIPKAC
;
A
#
# COMPACT_ATOMS: atom_id res chain seq x y z
N MET A 1 -14.95 -3.47 98.69
CA MET A 1 -13.96 -4.38 98.08
C MET A 1 -14.52 -5.10 96.84
N VAL A 2 -15.68 -5.76 96.92
CA VAL A 2 -16.32 -6.52 95.80
C VAL A 2 -16.60 -5.71 94.52
N LYS A 3 -17.04 -4.44 94.63
CA LYS A 3 -17.30 -3.58 93.45
C LYS A 3 -16.04 -3.20 92.66
N ILE A 4 -14.87 -3.14 93.32
CA ILE A 4 -13.60 -2.78 92.67
C ILE A 4 -13.08 -3.95 91.82
N GLN A 5 -13.14 -5.17 92.34
CA GLN A 5 -12.78 -6.38 91.59
C GLN A 5 -13.69 -6.63 90.38
N GLN A 6 -14.99 -6.36 90.50
CA GLN A 6 -15.90 -6.44 89.35
C GLN A 6 -15.56 -5.40 88.26
N SER A 7 -15.17 -4.19 88.67
CA SER A 7 -14.71 -3.14 87.77
C SER A 7 -13.41 -3.52 87.06
N GLU A 8 -12.42 -4.05 87.78
CA GLU A 8 -11.16 -4.53 87.18
C GLU A 8 -11.41 -5.66 86.17
N THR A 9 -12.26 -6.62 86.51
CA THR A 9 -12.59 -7.74 85.62
C THR A 9 -13.29 -7.25 84.36
N ALA A 10 -14.18 -6.26 84.48
CA ALA A 10 -14.84 -5.64 83.33
C ALA A 10 -13.85 -4.87 82.44
N ILE A 11 -12.88 -4.16 83.03
CA ILE A 11 -11.84 -3.44 82.30
C ILE A 11 -10.95 -4.41 81.52
N ILE A 12 -10.46 -5.48 82.14
CA ILE A 12 -9.63 -6.50 81.49
C ILE A 12 -10.36 -7.13 80.30
N ASN A 13 -11.65 -7.46 80.47
CA ASN A 13 -12.46 -8.00 79.38
C ASN A 13 -12.64 -7.03 78.21
N ASN A 14 -12.77 -5.73 78.49
CA ASN A 14 -12.88 -4.72 77.43
C ASN A 14 -11.56 -4.52 76.69
N ILE A 15 -10.42 -4.55 77.40
CA ILE A 15 -9.08 -4.49 76.77
C ILE A 15 -8.89 -5.67 75.82
N ASN A 16 -9.23 -6.88 76.25
CA ASN A 16 -9.13 -8.08 75.41
C ASN A 16 -10.02 -7.99 74.17
N LYS A 17 -11.25 -7.46 74.31
CA LYS A 17 -12.14 -7.22 73.16
C LYS A 17 -11.57 -6.19 72.19
N LEU A 18 -10.99 -5.10 72.69
CA LEU A 18 -10.37 -4.07 71.86
C LEU A 18 -9.17 -4.64 71.10
N GLN A 19 -8.30 -5.39 71.75
CA GLN A 19 -7.14 -6.01 71.12
C GLN A 19 -7.54 -7.00 70.01
N ASN A 20 -8.55 -7.83 70.26
CA ASN A 20 -9.11 -8.73 69.24
C ASN A 20 -9.80 -7.99 68.08
N THR A 21 -10.29 -6.78 68.31
CA THR A 21 -10.91 -5.95 67.26
C THR A 21 -9.84 -5.23 66.45
N ALA A 22 -8.79 -4.72 67.11
CA ALA A 22 -7.62 -4.13 66.46
C ALA A 22 -6.91 -5.14 65.55
N ASN A 23 -6.65 -6.36 66.03
CA ASN A 23 -6.01 -7.41 65.23
C ASN A 23 -6.85 -7.83 64.01
N ARG A 24 -8.19 -7.84 64.16
CA ARG A 24 -9.10 -8.12 63.03
C ARG A 24 -9.14 -6.98 62.02
N ALA A 25 -9.08 -5.72 62.48
CA ALA A 25 -9.01 -4.56 61.60
C ALA A 25 -7.70 -4.54 60.81
N ASP A 26 -6.56 -4.77 61.48
CA ASP A 26 -5.24 -4.83 60.87
C ASP A 26 -5.15 -5.92 59.78
N LYS A 27 -5.64 -7.13 60.07
CA LYS A 27 -5.73 -8.19 59.06
C LYS A 27 -6.58 -7.81 57.85
N ARG A 28 -7.72 -7.15 58.05
CA ARG A 28 -8.60 -6.70 56.95
C ARG A 28 -7.97 -5.58 56.13
N ILE A 29 -7.21 -4.67 56.76
CA ILE A 29 -6.45 -3.62 56.08
C ILE A 29 -5.38 -4.25 55.18
N ASN A 30 -4.60 -5.20 55.70
CA ASN A 30 -3.60 -5.93 54.91
C ASN A 30 -4.23 -6.72 53.74
N GLU A 31 -5.38 -7.39 53.96
CA GLU A 31 -6.11 -8.08 52.88
C GLU A 31 -6.63 -7.11 51.80
N MET A 32 -7.04 -5.89 52.19
CA MET A 32 -7.50 -4.86 51.26
C MET A 32 -6.35 -4.28 50.44
N GLU A 33 -5.21 -4.02 51.07
CA GLU A 33 -4.00 -3.54 50.40
C GLU A 33 -3.48 -4.56 49.39
N VAL A 34 -3.42 -5.84 49.76
CA VAL A 34 -3.04 -6.92 48.84
C VAL A 34 -4.01 -7.04 47.66
N ARG A 35 -5.32 -6.91 47.90
CA ARG A 35 -6.33 -6.91 46.82
C ARG A 35 -6.18 -5.72 45.89
N GLN A 36 -5.92 -4.53 46.43
CA GLN A 36 -5.70 -3.32 45.66
C GLN A 36 -4.50 -3.49 44.71
N ILE A 37 -3.36 -3.95 45.24
CA ILE A 37 -2.14 -4.21 44.45
C ILE A 37 -2.42 -5.26 43.37
N MET A 38 -3.09 -6.37 43.71
CA MET A 38 -3.45 -7.42 42.73
C MET A 38 -4.36 -6.90 41.62
N ASN A 39 -5.33 -6.05 41.95
CA ASN A 39 -6.20 -5.44 40.96
C ASN A 39 -5.43 -4.50 40.04
N GLU A 40 -4.58 -3.63 40.60
CA GLU A 40 -3.73 -2.71 39.83
C GLU A 40 -2.82 -3.48 38.86
N GLN A 41 -2.15 -4.54 39.33
CA GLN A 41 -1.32 -5.39 38.48
C GLN A 41 -2.13 -6.13 37.41
N SER A 42 -3.34 -6.59 37.76
CA SER A 42 -4.22 -7.25 36.80
C SER A 42 -4.68 -6.31 35.69
N GLU A 43 -4.98 -5.05 36.03
CA GLU A 43 -5.36 -4.02 35.05
C GLU A 43 -4.17 -3.67 34.14
N GLU A 44 -2.98 -3.44 34.71
CA GLU A 44 -1.77 -3.17 33.92
C GLU A 44 -1.45 -4.32 32.96
N LEU A 45 -1.52 -5.57 33.44
CA LEU A 45 -1.32 -6.75 32.61
C LEU A 45 -2.37 -6.84 31.50
N ASN A 46 -3.64 -6.55 31.80
CA ASN A 46 -4.71 -6.59 30.82
C ASN A 46 -4.51 -5.54 29.71
N VAL A 47 -4.05 -4.34 30.07
CA VAL A 47 -3.68 -3.30 29.10
C VAL A 47 -2.54 -3.77 28.20
N LEU A 48 -1.47 -4.35 28.78
CA LEU A 48 -0.32 -4.86 28.03
C LEU A 48 -0.71 -6.00 27.08
N LEU A 49 -1.53 -6.95 27.55
CA LEU A 49 -2.02 -8.07 26.73
C LEU A 49 -2.90 -7.58 25.58
N THR A 50 -3.76 -6.61 25.85
CA THR A 50 -4.63 -6.01 24.82
C THR A 50 -3.80 -5.27 23.77
N GLN A 51 -2.81 -4.48 24.20
CA GLN A 51 -1.89 -3.79 23.30
C GLN A 51 -1.08 -4.78 22.46
N HIS A 52 -0.55 -5.83 23.07
CA HIS A 52 0.21 -6.86 22.37
C HIS A 52 -0.67 -7.60 21.32
N SER A 53 -1.91 -7.94 21.68
CA SER A 53 -2.88 -8.53 20.75
C SER A 53 -3.14 -7.61 19.55
N PHE A 54 -3.38 -6.32 19.81
CA PHE A 54 -3.61 -5.33 18.76
C PHE A 54 -2.39 -5.18 17.83
N GLN A 55 -1.18 -5.05 18.40
CA GLN A 55 0.06 -4.94 17.63
C GLN A 55 0.31 -6.18 16.77
N THR A 56 0.07 -7.37 17.32
CA THR A 56 0.20 -8.65 16.59
C THR A 56 -0.78 -8.71 15.43
N HIS A 57 -2.05 -8.33 15.66
CA HIS A 57 -3.07 -8.33 14.62
C HIS A 57 -2.73 -7.33 13.50
N ASN A 58 -2.26 -6.13 13.86
CA ASN A 58 -1.85 -5.13 12.89
C ASN A 58 -0.63 -5.60 12.07
N LEU A 59 0.36 -6.23 12.71
CA LEU A 59 1.51 -6.79 12.01
C LEU A 59 1.12 -7.87 11.01
N VAL A 60 0.21 -8.78 11.39
CA VAL A 60 -0.33 -9.80 10.50
C VAL A 60 -1.06 -9.16 9.32
N ALA A 61 -1.87 -8.13 9.55
CA ALA A 61 -2.57 -7.40 8.49
C ALA A 61 -1.58 -6.72 7.51
N ILE A 62 -0.53 -6.08 8.04
CA ILE A 62 0.54 -5.47 7.24
C ILE A 62 1.23 -6.52 6.36
N ILE A 63 1.62 -7.66 6.92
CA ILE A 63 2.30 -8.73 6.19
C ILE A 63 1.39 -9.32 5.10
N ASN A 64 0.13 -9.61 5.43
CA ASN A 64 -0.83 -10.16 4.46
C ASN A 64 -1.07 -9.18 3.30
N THR A 65 -1.19 -7.89 3.61
CA THR A 65 -1.35 -6.84 2.59
C THR A 65 -0.10 -6.75 1.69
N ALA A 66 1.08 -6.85 2.29
CA ALA A 66 2.36 -6.87 1.56
C ALA A 66 2.53 -8.10 0.67
N GLN A 67 2.08 -9.28 1.10
CA GLN A 67 2.10 -10.50 0.29
C GLN A 67 1.21 -10.40 -0.96
N LEU A 68 0.16 -9.59 -0.90
CA LEU A 68 -0.67 -9.25 -2.06
C LEU A 68 -0.07 -8.12 -2.93
N GLY A 69 1.11 -7.60 -2.56
CA GLY A 69 1.79 -6.51 -3.24
C GLY A 69 1.22 -5.12 -2.94
N HIS A 70 0.27 -5.01 -2.00
CA HIS A 70 -0.37 -3.76 -1.62
C HIS A 70 0.32 -3.10 -0.43
N MET A 71 0.29 -1.76 -0.38
CA MET A 71 0.87 -1.00 0.73
C MET A 71 -0.15 -0.78 1.84
N HIS A 72 0.16 -1.20 3.07
CA HIS A 72 -0.63 -0.87 4.26
C HIS A 72 -0.25 0.52 4.79
N SER A 73 -1.23 1.31 5.22
CA SER A 73 -1.02 2.70 5.67
C SER A 73 -0.15 2.84 6.91
N SER A 74 0.02 1.77 7.70
CA SER A 74 0.88 1.77 8.89
C SER A 74 2.37 1.55 8.60
N ILE A 75 2.77 1.24 7.36
CA ILE A 75 4.18 0.97 7.01
C ILE A 75 4.99 2.26 6.99
N ILE A 76 4.45 3.30 6.36
CA ILE A 76 5.11 4.59 6.23
C ILE A 76 4.06 5.70 6.23
N TYR A 77 4.32 6.76 7.01
CA TYR A 77 3.49 7.96 6.97
C TYR A 77 3.70 8.71 5.67
N ALA A 78 2.64 9.31 5.13
CA ALA A 78 2.68 10.05 3.86
C ALA A 78 3.74 11.17 3.86
N THR A 79 3.98 11.83 4.98
CA THR A 79 5.02 12.86 5.13
C THR A 79 6.42 12.30 4.99
N ASN A 80 6.70 11.13 5.59
CA ASN A 80 8.00 10.48 5.52
C ASN A 80 8.22 9.95 4.11
N PHE A 81 7.20 9.32 3.51
CA PHE A 81 7.26 8.86 2.13
C PHE A 81 7.55 10.02 1.16
N LEU A 82 6.88 11.16 1.34
CA LEU A 82 7.14 12.35 0.53
C LEU A 82 8.59 12.83 0.66
N ALA A 83 9.14 12.87 1.88
CA ALA A 83 10.52 13.27 2.11
C ALA A 83 11.53 12.33 1.41
N GLU A 84 11.30 11.02 1.48
CA GLU A 84 12.13 10.03 0.78
C GLU A 84 12.07 10.22 -0.74
N LEU A 85 10.88 10.41 -1.31
CA LEU A 85 10.72 10.64 -2.75
C LEU A 85 11.41 11.93 -3.21
N GLN A 86 11.41 12.98 -2.38
CA GLN A 86 12.14 14.22 -2.68
C GLN A 86 13.66 13.99 -2.73
N GLN A 87 14.20 13.13 -1.87
CA GLN A 87 15.62 12.78 -1.91
C GLN A 87 15.96 11.98 -3.17
N VAL A 88 15.14 10.98 -3.51
CA VAL A 88 15.32 10.18 -4.73
C VAL A 88 15.25 11.05 -5.98
N ARG A 89 14.33 12.03 -6.03
CA ARG A 89 14.19 12.95 -7.16
C ARG A 89 15.49 13.67 -7.51
N ILE A 90 16.31 14.01 -6.52
CA ILE A 90 17.57 14.74 -6.73
C ILE A 90 18.62 13.85 -7.43
N GLN A 91 18.47 12.53 -7.33
CA GLN A 91 19.39 11.54 -7.90
C GLN A 91 18.98 11.06 -9.29
N LEU A 92 17.77 11.41 -9.76
CA LEU A 92 17.28 11.00 -11.08
C LEU A 92 17.96 11.75 -12.21
N ASP A 93 18.16 11.08 -13.33
CA ASP A 93 18.67 11.69 -14.55
C ASP A 93 17.65 12.67 -15.14
N SER A 94 18.12 13.62 -15.96
CA SER A 94 17.28 14.65 -16.61
C SER A 94 16.09 14.11 -17.43
N ARG A 95 16.13 12.85 -17.86
CA ARG A 95 15.08 12.19 -18.67
C ARG A 95 14.16 11.30 -17.84
N GLU A 96 14.47 11.11 -16.57
CA GLU A 96 13.76 10.26 -15.63
C GLU A 96 12.96 11.11 -14.65
N ASN A 97 11.73 10.70 -14.38
CA ASN A 97 10.89 11.36 -13.40
C ASN A 97 9.95 10.35 -12.74
N PHE A 98 9.33 10.77 -11.64
CA PHE A 98 8.15 10.08 -11.13
C PHE A 98 6.97 10.31 -12.08
N ALA A 99 6.07 9.32 -12.17
CA ALA A 99 4.87 9.42 -13.00
C ALA A 99 3.90 10.53 -12.54
N GLU A 100 4.03 11.00 -11.31
CA GLU A 100 3.28 12.12 -10.75
C GLU A 100 4.24 13.09 -10.06
N GLN A 101 3.81 14.35 -9.94
CA GLN A 101 4.59 15.33 -9.19
C GLN A 101 4.70 14.93 -7.71
N VAL A 102 5.92 15.00 -7.16
CA VAL A 102 6.22 14.67 -5.76
C VAL A 102 5.71 15.78 -4.83
N THR A 103 4.41 15.75 -4.55
CA THR A 103 3.69 16.70 -3.69
C THR A 103 2.75 15.95 -2.74
N ILE A 104 2.35 16.61 -1.66
CA ILE A 104 1.43 15.99 -0.68
C ILE A 104 0.06 15.68 -1.29
N GLN A 105 -0.41 16.48 -2.26
CA GLN A 105 -1.68 16.27 -2.95
C GLN A 105 -1.66 14.98 -3.78
N ASN A 106 -0.52 14.66 -4.40
CA ASN A 106 -0.38 13.49 -5.28
C ASN A 106 0.20 12.26 -4.58
N ILE A 107 0.55 12.35 -3.29
CA ILE A 107 1.22 11.26 -2.57
C ILE A 107 0.43 9.96 -2.59
N HIS A 108 -0.90 10.04 -2.52
CA HIS A 108 -1.79 8.88 -2.58
C HIS A 108 -1.69 8.13 -3.92
N LYS A 109 -1.48 8.86 -5.03
CA LYS A 109 -1.26 8.26 -6.36
C LYS A 109 0.10 7.56 -6.42
N LEU A 110 1.15 8.20 -5.89
CA LEU A 110 2.49 7.66 -5.82
C LEU A 110 2.55 6.38 -4.95
N MET A 111 1.84 6.37 -3.82
CA MET A 111 1.69 5.18 -2.98
C MET A 111 0.92 4.07 -3.71
N ARG A 112 -0.15 4.41 -4.44
CA ARG A 112 -0.98 3.44 -5.18
C ARG A 112 -0.21 2.73 -6.31
N MET A 113 0.68 3.44 -7.02
CA MET A 113 1.50 2.84 -8.07
C MET A 113 2.73 2.08 -7.54
N SER A 114 3.02 2.21 -6.25
CA SER A 114 4.15 1.52 -5.63
C SER A 114 3.78 0.08 -5.29
N SER A 115 4.70 -0.85 -5.52
CA SER A 115 4.59 -2.23 -5.03
C SER A 115 5.32 -2.40 -3.72
N LEU A 116 4.83 -3.31 -2.89
CA LEU A 116 5.45 -3.65 -1.61
C LEU A 116 5.98 -5.09 -1.63
N GLN A 117 7.19 -5.28 -1.13
CA GLN A 117 7.74 -6.59 -0.82
C GLN A 117 8.15 -6.63 0.64
N VAL A 118 7.99 -7.79 1.28
CA VAL A 118 8.42 -8.03 2.65
C VAL A 118 9.40 -9.19 2.67
N ILE A 119 10.57 -8.96 3.26
CA ILE A 119 11.57 -10.00 3.48
C ILE A 119 11.91 -10.07 4.97
N ARG A 120 12.31 -11.26 5.43
CA ARG A 120 12.82 -11.46 6.79
C ARG A 120 14.34 -11.61 6.72
N VAL A 121 15.05 -10.77 7.47
CA VAL A 121 16.51 -10.86 7.64
C VAL A 121 16.78 -11.04 9.13
N ALA A 122 17.21 -12.24 9.52
CA ALA A 122 17.29 -12.67 10.92
C ALA A 122 15.94 -12.47 11.64
N ASP A 123 15.87 -11.57 12.62
CA ASP A 123 14.65 -11.25 13.38
C ASP A 123 14.03 -9.90 12.99
N THR A 124 14.48 -9.32 11.87
CA THR A 124 13.97 -8.05 11.34
C THR A 124 13.15 -8.27 10.09
N LEU A 125 11.95 -7.66 10.05
CA LEU A 125 11.16 -7.54 8.83
C LEU A 125 11.59 -6.29 8.09
N VAL A 126 11.96 -6.46 6.82
CA VAL A 126 12.34 -5.37 5.93
C VAL A 126 11.27 -5.21 4.87
N PHE A 127 10.70 -4.01 4.80
CA PHE A 127 9.70 -3.62 3.81
C PHE A 127 10.39 -2.86 2.69
N ILE A 128 10.31 -3.38 1.47
CA ILE A 128 10.87 -2.76 0.28
C ILE A 128 9.72 -2.15 -0.51
N ILE A 129 9.69 -0.83 -0.57
CA ILE A 129 8.74 -0.07 -1.38
C ILE A 129 9.42 0.21 -2.72
N SER A 130 8.85 -0.31 -3.81
CA SER A 130 9.32 -0.03 -5.16
C SER A 130 8.34 0.86 -5.88
N ILE A 131 8.80 2.01 -6.34
CA ILE A 131 8.02 2.98 -7.10
C ILE A 131 8.56 3.05 -8.53
N PRO A 132 7.70 3.01 -9.57
CA PRO A 132 8.16 3.10 -10.95
C PRO A 132 8.72 4.49 -11.26
N ILE A 133 9.90 4.51 -11.86
CA ILE A 133 10.47 5.68 -12.52
C ILE A 133 10.08 5.60 -13.99
N VAL A 134 9.60 6.71 -14.55
CA VAL A 134 9.16 6.81 -15.93
C VAL A 134 10.09 7.73 -16.72
N GLN A 135 10.16 7.49 -18.02
CA GLN A 135 10.77 8.43 -18.95
C GLN A 135 9.82 9.58 -19.23
N ASN A 136 10.35 10.77 -19.51
CA ASN A 136 9.57 11.96 -19.84
C ASN A 136 8.96 11.92 -21.26
N ARG A 137 8.49 10.75 -21.71
CA ARG A 137 7.87 10.57 -23.02
C ARG A 137 6.54 9.86 -22.87
N GLU A 138 5.49 10.57 -23.25
CA GLU A 138 4.13 10.07 -23.24
C GLU A 138 3.76 9.46 -24.59
N TYR A 139 2.88 8.47 -24.54
CA TYR A 139 2.34 7.78 -25.70
C TYR A 139 0.82 7.75 -25.64
N ARG A 140 0.18 8.00 -26.77
CA ARG A 140 -1.26 7.84 -26.94
C ARG A 140 -1.53 6.44 -27.47
N VAL A 141 -2.34 5.69 -26.74
CA VAL A 141 -2.70 4.31 -27.10
C VAL A 141 -3.95 4.32 -27.98
N TYR A 142 -3.84 3.74 -29.16
CA TYR A 142 -4.91 3.56 -30.12
C TYR A 142 -5.28 2.08 -30.22
N LYS A 143 -6.58 1.78 -30.31
CA LYS A 143 -7.07 0.43 -30.56
C LYS A 143 -7.44 0.30 -32.03
N GLY A 144 -6.81 -0.64 -32.73
CA GLY A 144 -7.17 -0.98 -34.11
C GLY A 144 -8.54 -1.65 -34.15
N ILE A 145 -9.55 -0.98 -34.71
CA ILE A 145 -10.87 -1.55 -34.94
C ILE A 145 -11.03 -1.74 -36.45
N PRO A 146 -10.99 -2.99 -36.93
CA PRO A 146 -11.13 -3.24 -38.36
C PRO A 146 -12.59 -3.03 -38.79
N LEU A 147 -12.77 -2.28 -39.87
CA LEU A 147 -14.08 -2.01 -40.45
C LEU A 147 -14.27 -2.85 -41.73
N PRO A 148 -15.44 -3.49 -41.90
CA PRO A 148 -15.72 -4.28 -43.10
C PRO A 148 -15.93 -3.35 -44.30
N ILE A 149 -15.29 -3.68 -45.41
CA ILE A 149 -15.39 -2.96 -46.68
C ILE A 149 -16.14 -3.84 -47.67
N LYS A 150 -17.23 -3.32 -48.23
CA LYS A 150 -18.02 -4.02 -49.25
C LYS A 150 -17.21 -4.14 -50.53
N GLN A 151 -17.04 -5.36 -51.02
CA GLN A 151 -16.33 -5.61 -52.29
C GLN A 151 -17.33 -5.72 -53.45
N LYS A 152 -18.27 -6.66 -53.37
CA LYS A 152 -19.33 -6.88 -54.36
C LYS A 152 -20.52 -7.59 -53.72
N ASP A 153 -21.75 -7.23 -54.12
CA ASP A 153 -22.99 -7.84 -53.63
C ASP A 153 -23.05 -7.93 -52.08
N SER A 154 -23.17 -9.12 -51.50
CA SER A 154 -23.18 -9.36 -50.03
C SER A 154 -21.81 -9.80 -49.48
N VAL A 155 -20.72 -9.61 -50.22
CA VAL A 155 -19.36 -9.97 -49.81
C VAL A 155 -18.63 -8.76 -49.23
N TYR A 156 -18.09 -8.95 -48.03
CA TYR A 156 -17.32 -7.96 -47.29
C TYR A 156 -15.91 -8.48 -47.02
N ALA A 157 -14.92 -7.60 -47.16
CA ALA A 157 -13.54 -7.86 -46.78
C ALA A 157 -13.19 -7.08 -45.52
N LEU A 158 -12.31 -7.64 -44.70
CA LEU A 158 -11.86 -7.01 -43.46
C LEU A 158 -10.35 -7.17 -43.35
N ILE A 159 -9.64 -6.07 -43.08
CA ILE A 159 -8.20 -6.07 -42.84
C ILE A 159 -7.99 -6.18 -41.34
N GLN A 160 -7.53 -7.34 -40.88
CA GLN A 160 -7.28 -7.57 -39.47
C GLN A 160 -5.94 -6.93 -39.06
N PRO A 161 -5.90 -6.10 -38.00
CA PRO A 161 -4.64 -5.56 -37.50
C PRO A 161 -3.77 -6.67 -36.92
N THR A 162 -2.47 -6.58 -37.17
CA THR A 162 -1.43 -7.44 -36.57
C THR A 162 -1.34 -7.18 -35.07
N ASN A 163 -1.36 -5.91 -34.68
CA ASN A 163 -1.29 -5.47 -33.29
C ASN A 163 -2.62 -4.83 -32.88
N LYS A 164 -3.18 -5.28 -31.77
CA LYS A 164 -4.49 -4.79 -31.28
C LYS A 164 -4.41 -3.35 -30.79
N TYR A 165 -3.32 -3.02 -30.11
CA TYR A 165 -3.05 -1.66 -29.65
C TYR A 165 -1.73 -1.15 -30.24
N LEU A 166 -1.76 0.12 -30.63
CA LEU A 166 -0.63 0.87 -31.14
C LEU A 166 -0.47 2.10 -30.26
N ALA A 167 0.65 2.24 -29.57
CA ALA A 167 0.96 3.46 -28.82
C ALA A 167 1.91 4.33 -29.65
N ILE A 168 1.56 5.59 -29.85
CA ILE A 168 2.34 6.56 -30.64
C ILE A 168 2.79 7.68 -29.72
N SER A 169 4.06 8.06 -29.78
CA SER A 169 4.59 9.17 -28.98
C SER A 169 3.96 10.50 -29.42
N GLU A 170 3.90 11.49 -28.53
CA GLU A 170 3.28 12.79 -28.85
C GLU A 170 3.92 13.51 -30.05
N ASP A 171 5.21 13.30 -30.29
CA ASP A 171 5.96 13.83 -31.43
C ASP A 171 5.76 13.02 -32.73
N ASN A 172 4.97 11.93 -32.69
CA ASN A 172 4.75 10.98 -33.79
C ASN A 172 6.04 10.38 -34.37
N VAL A 173 7.09 10.25 -33.57
CA VAL A 173 8.37 9.68 -34.01
C VAL A 173 8.48 8.19 -33.67
N TYR A 174 7.90 7.78 -32.54
CA TYR A 174 8.05 6.44 -31.98
C TYR A 174 6.72 5.72 -31.86
N SER A 175 6.76 4.42 -32.09
CA SER A 175 5.64 3.52 -31.89
C SER A 175 6.00 2.38 -30.95
N ILE A 176 5.00 1.91 -30.21
CA ILE A 176 5.07 0.70 -29.39
C ILE A 176 3.87 -0.16 -29.78
N TYR A 177 4.12 -1.45 -29.97
CA TYR A 177 3.09 -2.44 -30.25
C TYR A 177 2.73 -3.15 -28.95
N ILE A 178 1.43 -3.15 -28.63
CA ILE A 178 0.95 -3.65 -27.34
C ILE A 178 -0.20 -4.64 -27.59
N ASP A 179 -0.12 -5.81 -26.97
CA ASP A 179 -1.21 -6.78 -26.92
C ASP A 179 -2.03 -6.66 -25.62
N ASP A 180 -3.12 -7.42 -25.50
CA ASP A 180 -3.94 -7.40 -24.28
C ASP A 180 -3.16 -7.88 -23.04
N ILE A 181 -2.23 -8.83 -23.18
CA ILE A 181 -1.46 -9.39 -22.05
C ILE A 181 -0.49 -8.36 -21.51
N GLN A 182 0.20 -7.64 -22.39
CA GLN A 182 1.13 -6.57 -22.06
C GLN A 182 0.39 -5.39 -21.42
N LEU A 183 -0.74 -4.97 -22.00
CA LEU A 183 -1.53 -3.85 -21.46
C LEU A 183 -2.06 -4.17 -20.06
N ASN A 184 -2.51 -5.40 -19.82
CA ASN A 184 -3.00 -5.85 -18.51
C ASN A 184 -1.90 -5.98 -17.44
N LYS A 185 -0.62 -6.00 -17.84
CA LYS A 185 0.52 -6.00 -16.90
C LYS A 185 0.93 -4.58 -16.50
N CYS A 186 0.45 -3.55 -17.19
CA CYS A 186 0.74 -2.17 -16.84
C CYS A 186 0.04 -1.78 -15.54
N ILE A 187 0.56 -0.75 -14.87
CA ILE A 187 -0.11 -0.15 -13.72
C ILE A 187 -1.24 0.73 -14.25
N HIS A 188 -2.48 0.39 -13.88
CA HIS A 188 -3.68 1.11 -14.27
C HIS A 188 -3.94 2.30 -13.33
N MET A 189 -3.68 3.50 -13.83
CA MET A 189 -4.10 4.74 -13.19
C MET A 189 -5.44 5.20 -13.78
N GLN A 190 -6.05 6.22 -13.18
CA GLN A 190 -7.38 6.67 -13.60
C GLN A 190 -7.38 7.28 -15.01
N GLU A 191 -6.28 7.95 -15.38
CA GLU A 191 -6.17 8.73 -16.63
C GLU A 191 -5.13 8.15 -17.59
N TYR A 192 -4.24 7.28 -17.13
CA TYR A 192 -3.12 6.77 -17.92
C TYR A 192 -2.67 5.38 -17.44
N TYR A 193 -1.75 4.78 -18.20
CA TYR A 193 -1.14 3.48 -17.90
C TYR A 193 0.36 3.67 -17.74
N ILE A 194 0.96 3.02 -16.76
CA ILE A 194 2.43 2.96 -16.62
C ILE A 194 2.87 1.55 -17.02
N CYS A 195 3.57 1.44 -18.15
CA CYS A 195 4.01 0.17 -18.70
C CYS A 195 5.53 0.03 -18.59
N SER A 196 6.00 -1.20 -18.33
CA SER A 196 7.42 -1.54 -18.32
C SER A 196 7.77 -2.44 -19.52
N ASN A 197 9.07 -2.45 -19.90
CA ASN A 197 9.62 -3.35 -20.91
C ASN A 197 8.96 -3.26 -22.31
N THR A 198 8.49 -2.08 -22.69
CA THR A 198 7.93 -1.85 -24.03
C THR A 198 9.04 -1.52 -25.02
N GLN A 199 9.17 -2.35 -26.06
CA GLN A 199 10.10 -2.06 -27.15
C GLN A 199 9.59 -0.88 -27.97
N THR A 200 10.43 0.14 -28.13
CA THR A 200 10.13 1.31 -28.94
C THR A 200 10.69 1.13 -30.35
N HIS A 201 9.92 1.57 -31.34
CA HIS A 201 10.27 1.47 -32.75
C HIS A 201 10.17 2.84 -33.40
N TYR A 202 11.18 3.23 -34.18
CA TYR A 202 11.07 4.41 -35.04
C TYR A 202 10.04 4.15 -36.13
N ILE A 203 9.06 5.05 -36.24
CA ILE A 203 7.95 4.88 -37.21
C ILE A 203 8.46 4.92 -38.66
N GLN A 204 9.53 5.66 -38.93
CA GLN A 204 10.11 5.73 -40.28
C GLN A 204 10.86 4.45 -40.69
N GLU A 205 11.31 3.65 -39.71
CA GLU A 205 12.16 2.47 -39.94
C GLU A 205 11.40 1.16 -39.72
N THR A 206 10.23 1.21 -39.10
CA THR A 206 9.42 0.01 -38.84
C THR A 206 8.75 -0.48 -40.10
N ASP A 207 8.58 -1.79 -40.23
CA ASP A 207 7.73 -2.41 -41.26
C ASP A 207 6.29 -2.63 -40.81
N ASN A 208 5.95 -2.21 -39.59
CA ASN A 208 4.60 -2.33 -39.09
C ASN A 208 3.60 -1.46 -39.86
N CYS A 209 2.59 -2.11 -40.42
CA CYS A 209 1.61 -1.49 -41.29
C CYS A 209 0.73 -0.47 -40.56
N GLU A 210 0.33 -0.78 -39.33
CA GLU A 210 -0.51 0.10 -38.52
C GLU A 210 0.22 1.40 -38.16
N ALA A 211 1.51 1.31 -37.81
CA ALA A 211 2.35 2.48 -37.57
C ALA A 211 2.54 3.33 -38.83
N LYS A 212 2.86 2.70 -39.97
CA LYS A 212 2.98 3.40 -41.26
C LYS A 212 1.68 4.11 -41.64
N LEU A 213 0.55 3.42 -41.55
CA LEU A 213 -0.78 3.96 -41.87
C LEU A 213 -1.18 5.11 -40.94
N PHE A 214 -0.81 5.05 -39.66
CA PHE A 214 -1.07 6.14 -38.73
C PHE A 214 -0.28 7.41 -39.10
N SER A 215 0.96 7.25 -39.57
CA SER A 215 1.88 8.35 -39.90
C SER A 215 1.76 8.90 -41.33
N SER A 216 1.04 8.22 -42.21
CA SER A 216 0.92 8.63 -43.61
C SER A 216 0.18 9.96 -43.72
N GLN A 217 0.81 10.96 -44.33
CA GLN A 217 0.21 12.28 -44.57
C GLN A 217 -0.99 12.20 -45.53
N ASP A 218 -0.95 11.27 -46.50
CA ASP A 218 -2.05 10.99 -47.39
C ASP A 218 -2.91 9.85 -46.84
N LYS A 219 -4.01 10.21 -46.17
CA LYS A 219 -5.02 9.25 -45.66
C LYS A 219 -5.70 8.42 -46.77
N GLU A 220 -5.49 8.79 -48.03
CA GLU A 220 -6.08 8.15 -49.21
C GLU A 220 -5.14 7.15 -49.91
N THR A 221 -3.83 7.17 -49.62
CA THR A 221 -2.89 6.19 -50.20
C THR A 221 -2.52 5.11 -49.20
N ILE A 222 -3.14 3.95 -49.37
CA ILE A 222 -2.78 2.73 -48.63
C ILE A 222 -1.35 2.33 -49.01
N PRO A 223 -0.45 2.07 -48.04
CA PRO A 223 0.89 1.60 -48.33
C PRO A 223 0.86 0.35 -49.24
N LYS A 224 1.65 0.37 -50.32
CA LYS A 224 1.67 -0.72 -51.31
C LYS A 224 2.20 -2.05 -50.77
N ALA A 225 2.97 -2.00 -49.68
CA ALA A 225 3.50 -3.17 -49.00
C ALA A 225 3.72 -2.88 -47.51
N CYS A 226 3.12 -3.76 -46.71
CA CYS A 226 3.56 -4.21 -45.41
C CYS A 226 3.32 -5.73 -45.40
#